data_AF-X1ICU3-F1
#
_entry.id   AF-X1ICU3-F1
#
_cell.length_a   1.000
_cell.length_b   1.000
_cell.length_c   1.000
_cell.angle_alpha   90.00
_cell.angle_beta   90.00
_cell.angle_gamma   90.00
#
_symmetry.space_group_name_H-M   'P 1'
#
loop_
_entity.id
_entity.type
_entity.pdbx_description
1 polymer ?
#
loop_
_entity_poly.entity_id
_entity_poly.type
_entity_poly.pdbx_seq_one_letter_code
_entity_poly.pdbx_strand_id
1 'polypeptide(L)'
;GRFRGDTELALDPKQFDNLQLRITYNSALWNAGATATGIEVHAECFDEKEIIPIGFLQTREYERHVPTVAAAVHEVELPVDRVIRKLIVQPFDPGVTAANNMGIVRLDEDNDKRVVFDLAQARFLEFQRKWYNRCHQYCLYVAVQGGGNPLFAAPSDTGLQNLINASGILAIQSGAAVGGQFACITATNTDLLYGEVYGDCPYQMFSFPMGDQNKIEDWYDVTRVGDLRLRIAAGLVPPGTGSTRTILQQLRRY
;
A
#
# COMPACT_ATOMS: atom_id res chain seq x y z
N GLY A 1 -11.52 -10.34 -8.51
CA GLY A 1 -10.59 -10.42 -9.65
C GLY A 1 -9.80 -9.16 -9.83
N ARG A 2 -9.49 -8.84 -11.08
CA ARG A 2 -8.73 -7.65 -11.51
C ARG A 2 -9.52 -6.36 -11.28
N PHE A 3 -10.83 -6.43 -11.49
CA PHE A 3 -11.79 -5.35 -11.35
C PHE A 3 -13.13 -5.89 -10.84
N ARG A 4 -14.08 -4.99 -10.54
CA ARG A 4 -15.43 -5.33 -10.09
C ARG A 4 -16.19 -6.05 -11.21
N GLY A 5 -16.73 -7.23 -10.93
CA GLY A 5 -17.43 -8.05 -11.92
C GLY A 5 -16.53 -8.87 -12.87
N ASP A 6 -15.24 -9.05 -12.53
CA ASP A 6 -14.33 -9.93 -13.28
C ASP A 6 -14.82 -11.39 -13.22
N THR A 7 -15.32 -11.90 -14.35
CA THR A 7 -15.89 -13.25 -14.43
C THR A 7 -14.86 -14.35 -14.55
N GLU A 8 -13.61 -14.02 -14.90
CA GLU A 8 -12.52 -14.98 -15.05
C GLU A 8 -11.82 -15.23 -13.71
N LEU A 9 -11.69 -14.18 -12.88
CA LEU A 9 -11.05 -14.25 -11.58
C LEU A 9 -11.99 -13.78 -10.47
N ALA A 10 -12.52 -14.72 -9.70
CA ALA A 10 -13.39 -14.48 -8.56
C ALA A 10 -13.21 -15.60 -7.54
N LEU A 11 -13.36 -15.30 -6.25
CA LEU A 11 -13.35 -16.31 -5.20
C LEU A 11 -14.62 -17.17 -5.32
N ASP A 12 -14.45 -18.48 -5.55
CA ASP A 12 -15.51 -19.47 -5.56
C ASP A 12 -15.45 -20.25 -4.24
N PRO A 13 -16.36 -19.98 -3.28
CA PRO A 13 -16.37 -20.67 -2.00
C PRO A 13 -16.52 -22.18 -2.10
N LYS A 14 -17.08 -22.71 -3.19
CA LYS A 14 -17.28 -24.16 -3.40
C LYS A 14 -15.98 -24.92 -3.58
N GLN A 15 -14.89 -24.23 -3.91
CA GLN A 15 -13.56 -24.82 -4.11
C GLN A 15 -12.79 -24.99 -2.78
N PHE A 16 -13.42 -24.73 -1.63
CA PHE A 16 -12.79 -24.81 -0.32
C PHE A 16 -13.68 -25.57 0.67
N ASP A 17 -13.10 -26.56 1.34
CA ASP A 17 -13.80 -27.30 2.41
C ASP A 17 -14.11 -26.43 3.63
N ASN A 18 -13.29 -25.40 3.89
CA ASN A 18 -13.38 -24.54 5.06
C ASN A 18 -12.82 -23.13 4.77
N LEU A 19 -13.56 -22.35 3.98
CA LEU A 19 -13.22 -20.95 3.73
C LEU A 19 -13.42 -20.12 5.02
N GLN A 20 -12.36 -19.45 5.47
CA GLN A 20 -12.38 -18.62 6.67
C GLN A 20 -11.81 -17.23 6.41
N LEU A 21 -12.48 -16.22 6.94
CA LEU A 21 -11.94 -14.86 7.04
C LEU A 21 -11.49 -14.61 8.48
N ARG A 22 -10.18 -14.38 8.67
CA ARG A 22 -9.60 -14.05 9.97
C ARG A 22 -9.19 -12.58 9.96
N ILE A 23 -9.75 -11.80 10.88
CA ILE A 23 -9.46 -10.37 11.01
C ILE A 23 -8.79 -10.15 12.36
N THR A 24 -7.62 -9.50 12.35
CA THR A 24 -6.94 -9.03 13.56
C THR A 24 -6.95 -7.51 13.53
N TYR A 25 -7.32 -6.88 14.64
CA TYR A 25 -7.31 -5.43 14.78
C TYR A 25 -6.69 -5.05 16.13
N ASN A 26 -6.14 -3.84 16.20
CA ASN A 26 -5.57 -3.29 17.43
C ASN A 26 -6.53 -2.23 17.98
N SER A 27 -7.27 -2.57 19.03
CA SER A 27 -8.23 -1.68 19.69
C SER A 27 -7.59 -0.50 20.43
N ALA A 28 -6.28 -0.51 20.70
CA ALA A 28 -5.60 0.61 21.35
C ALA A 28 -5.24 1.74 20.36
N LEU A 29 -5.03 1.40 19.08
CA LEU A 29 -4.83 2.36 18.00
C LEU A 29 -6.15 2.79 17.37
N TRP A 30 -7.16 1.91 17.46
CA TRP A 30 -8.49 2.16 16.97
C TRP A 30 -9.34 2.72 18.11
N ASN A 31 -9.51 4.05 18.13
CA ASN A 31 -10.60 4.82 18.76
C ASN A 31 -10.20 5.79 19.90
N ALA A 32 -10.36 7.08 19.62
CA ALA A 32 -10.25 8.21 20.56
C ALA A 32 -11.62 8.61 21.18
N GLY A 33 -12.47 7.67 21.59
CA GLY A 33 -13.65 7.98 22.43
C GLY A 33 -15.01 7.32 22.13
N ALA A 34 -15.14 6.43 21.15
CA ALA A 34 -16.40 5.71 20.90
C ALA A 34 -16.69 4.67 21.99
N THR A 35 -17.94 4.59 22.43
CA THR A 35 -18.42 3.68 23.49
C THR A 35 -18.72 2.26 23.00
N ALA A 36 -18.83 2.06 21.69
CA ALA A 36 -18.97 0.76 21.05
C ALA A 36 -18.21 0.74 19.72
N THR A 37 -17.55 -0.38 19.43
CA THR A 37 -16.81 -0.61 18.18
C THR A 37 -17.33 -1.89 17.50
N GLY A 38 -17.50 -1.85 16.19
CA GLY A 38 -17.89 -3.01 15.39
C GLY A 38 -17.06 -3.10 14.10
N ILE A 39 -17.00 -4.30 13.53
CA ILE A 39 -16.40 -4.56 12.22
C ILE A 39 -17.50 -5.11 11.33
N GLU A 40 -17.69 -4.50 10.17
CA GLU A 40 -18.61 -4.99 9.13
C GLU A 40 -17.79 -5.43 7.92
N VAL A 41 -18.18 -6.56 7.33
CA VAL A 41 -17.53 -7.12 6.13
C VAL A 41 -18.57 -7.17 5.02
N HIS A 42 -18.32 -6.42 3.96
CA HIS A 42 -19.14 -6.41 2.75
C HIS A 42 -18.47 -7.23 1.67
N ALA A 43 -19.25 -8.03 0.95
CA ALA A 43 -18.78 -8.80 -0.19
C ALA A 43 -19.68 -8.53 -1.41
N GLU A 44 -19.06 -8.35 -2.57
CA GLU A 44 -19.78 -8.23 -3.83
C GLU A 44 -19.82 -9.61 -4.50
N CYS A 45 -21.01 -10.18 -4.60
CA CYS A 45 -21.24 -11.51 -5.14
C CYS A 45 -21.87 -11.44 -6.54
N PHE A 46 -21.68 -12.50 -7.33
CA PHE A 46 -22.47 -12.73 -8.53
C PHE A 46 -23.81 -13.33 -8.12
N ASP A 47 -24.90 -12.83 -8.70
CA ASP A 47 -26.26 -13.23 -8.34
C ASP A 47 -26.78 -14.32 -9.30
N GLU A 48 -27.22 -13.93 -10.50
CA GLU A 48 -27.96 -14.83 -11.42
C GLU A 48 -27.07 -15.55 -12.46
N LYS A 49 -25.89 -15.01 -12.75
CA LYS A 49 -24.99 -15.59 -13.75
C LYS A 49 -24.04 -16.56 -13.08
N GLU A 50 -24.17 -17.84 -13.40
CA GLU A 50 -23.15 -18.82 -13.06
C GLU A 50 -21.85 -18.45 -13.78
N ILE A 51 -20.82 -18.15 -12.99
CA ILE A 51 -19.47 -17.93 -13.47
C ILE A 51 -18.62 -19.12 -13.07
N ILE A 52 -17.68 -19.48 -13.93
CA ILE A 52 -16.70 -20.54 -13.67
C ILE A 52 -15.33 -19.86 -13.65
N PRO A 53 -14.98 -19.17 -12.53
CA PRO A 53 -13.69 -18.51 -12.44
C PRO A 53 -12.56 -19.54 -12.48
N ILE A 54 -11.46 -19.22 -13.15
CA ILE A 54 -10.29 -20.11 -13.21
C ILE A 54 -9.45 -20.06 -11.92
N GLY A 55 -9.74 -19.09 -11.05
CA GLY A 55 -8.99 -18.82 -9.84
C GLY A 55 -9.34 -17.46 -9.25
N PHE A 56 -8.47 -16.97 -8.36
CA PHE A 56 -8.58 -15.66 -7.74
C PHE A 56 -7.21 -15.03 -7.50
N LEU A 57 -7.18 -13.73 -7.22
CA LEU A 57 -5.95 -13.02 -6.88
C LEU A 57 -5.71 -13.09 -5.38
N GLN A 58 -4.58 -13.67 -4.98
CA GLN A 58 -4.12 -13.70 -3.60
C GLN A 58 -3.10 -12.60 -3.38
N THR A 59 -3.40 -11.66 -2.49
CA THR A 59 -2.44 -10.64 -2.04
C THR A 59 -1.90 -11.03 -0.67
N ARG A 60 -0.59 -11.14 -0.51
CA ARG A 60 0.06 -11.59 0.74
C ARG A 60 1.34 -10.79 1.01
N GLU A 61 1.52 -10.37 2.26
CA GLU A 61 2.81 -9.93 2.79
C GLU A 61 3.71 -11.15 2.95
N TYR A 62 4.87 -11.12 2.30
CA TYR A 62 5.88 -12.17 2.34
C TYR A 62 6.88 -11.92 3.45
N GLU A 63 7.37 -10.68 3.50
CA GLU A 63 8.38 -10.31 4.47
C GLU A 63 8.22 -8.85 4.89
N ARG A 64 8.65 -8.57 6.11
CA ARG A 64 8.77 -7.24 6.69
C ARG A 64 10.11 -7.13 7.38
N HIS A 65 10.84 -6.06 7.08
CA HIS A 65 12.09 -5.72 7.77
C HIS A 65 12.09 -4.24 8.18
N VAL A 66 12.98 -3.88 9.10
CA VAL A 66 13.21 -2.51 9.55
C VAL A 66 14.59 -2.09 9.05
N PRO A 67 14.70 -1.16 8.08
CA PRO A 67 15.99 -0.66 7.65
C PRO A 67 16.62 0.17 8.78
N THR A 68 17.84 -0.20 9.19
CA THR A 68 18.56 0.47 10.30
C THR A 68 19.88 1.11 9.86
N VAL A 69 20.39 0.76 8.68
CA VAL A 69 21.68 1.22 8.16
C VAL A 69 21.48 1.80 6.77
N ALA A 70 22.02 3.01 6.54
CA ALA A 70 21.94 3.70 5.26
C ALA A 70 22.54 2.86 4.13
N ALA A 71 21.85 2.82 2.98
CA ALA A 71 22.25 2.05 1.80
C ALA A 71 22.48 0.53 2.00
N ALA A 72 22.17 -0.02 3.18
CA ALA A 72 22.24 -1.46 3.40
C ALA A 72 21.22 -2.17 2.51
N VAL A 73 21.65 -3.28 1.91
CA VAL A 73 20.79 -4.09 1.03
C VAL A 73 20.17 -5.20 1.85
N HIS A 74 18.85 -5.22 1.87
CA HIS A 74 18.05 -6.32 2.39
C HIS A 74 17.59 -7.20 1.24
N GLU A 75 17.77 -8.51 1.36
CA GLU A 75 17.40 -9.47 0.33
C GLU A 75 16.18 -10.27 0.80
N VAL A 76 15.19 -10.41 -0.07
CA VAL A 76 13.97 -11.17 0.15
C VAL A 76 13.88 -12.26 -0.91
N GLU A 77 13.90 -13.52 -0.47
CA GLU A 77 13.63 -14.66 -1.34
C GLU A 77 12.13 -14.73 -1.62
N LEU A 78 11.76 -14.64 -2.90
CA LEU A 78 10.38 -14.67 -3.34
C LEU A 78 10.00 -16.08 -3.82
N PRO A 79 8.75 -16.51 -3.62
CA PRO A 79 8.31 -17.79 -4.12
C PRO A 79 8.23 -17.80 -5.65
N VAL A 80 8.61 -18.93 -6.23
CA VAL A 80 8.53 -19.21 -7.66
C VAL A 80 7.34 -20.14 -8.00
N ASP A 81 6.42 -20.36 -7.06
CA ASP A 81 5.36 -21.37 -7.20
C ASP A 81 4.17 -20.94 -8.08
N ARG A 82 3.97 -19.62 -8.26
CA ARG A 82 2.79 -19.06 -8.94
C ARG A 82 3.11 -17.80 -9.70
N VAL A 83 2.37 -17.59 -10.79
CA VAL A 83 2.39 -16.37 -11.60
C VAL A 83 2.16 -15.14 -10.73
N ILE A 84 3.07 -14.17 -10.84
CA ILE A 84 3.03 -12.90 -10.10
C ILE A 84 2.40 -11.84 -11.00
N ARG A 85 1.30 -11.24 -10.54
CA ARG A 85 0.64 -10.10 -11.20
C ARG A 85 1.23 -8.77 -10.78
N LYS A 86 1.49 -8.61 -9.49
CA LYS A 86 2.10 -7.40 -8.91
C LYS A 86 3.08 -7.76 -7.82
N LEU A 87 4.19 -7.04 -7.79
CA LEU A 87 5.08 -6.94 -6.63
C LEU A 87 4.89 -5.54 -6.03
N ILE A 88 4.65 -5.45 -4.73
CA ILE A 88 4.45 -4.19 -4.03
C ILE A 88 5.51 -4.10 -2.93
N VAL A 89 6.26 -3.00 -2.94
CA VAL A 89 7.19 -2.65 -1.86
C VAL A 89 6.62 -1.47 -1.12
N GLN A 90 6.47 -1.61 0.20
CA GLN A 90 5.87 -0.61 1.07
C GLN A 90 6.87 -0.19 2.15
N PRO A 91 7.73 0.82 1.91
CA PRO A 91 8.63 1.40 2.89
C PRO A 91 7.89 2.37 3.85
N PHE A 92 6.95 1.83 4.61
CA PHE A 92 6.03 2.61 5.42
C PHE A 92 6.66 3.15 6.69
N ASP A 93 6.61 4.47 6.86
CA ASP A 93 7.01 5.18 8.07
C ASP A 93 6.24 6.49 8.23
N PRO A 94 5.38 6.60 9.25
CA PRO A 94 4.58 7.80 9.48
C PRO A 94 5.43 9.06 9.60
N GLY A 95 5.14 10.08 8.78
CA GLY A 95 5.82 11.38 8.82
C GLY A 95 7.15 11.42 8.07
N VAL A 96 7.57 10.30 7.47
CA VAL A 96 8.88 10.15 6.82
C VAL A 96 8.68 9.82 5.33
N THR A 97 9.53 10.36 4.46
CA THR A 97 9.43 10.07 3.01
C THR A 97 9.83 8.63 2.73
N ALA A 98 9.25 8.04 1.69
CA ALA A 98 9.59 6.67 1.30
C ALA A 98 11.08 6.52 0.95
N ALA A 99 11.69 7.59 0.41
CA ALA A 99 13.09 7.66 0.05
C ALA A 99 14.07 7.44 1.22
N ASN A 100 13.62 7.64 2.47
CA ASN A 100 14.44 7.36 3.65
C ASN A 100 14.53 5.85 3.95
N ASN A 101 13.47 5.10 3.66
CA ASN A 101 13.37 3.67 3.95
C ASN A 101 13.59 2.77 2.73
N MET A 102 13.58 3.34 1.53
CA MET A 102 13.82 2.64 0.26
C MET A 102 14.53 3.57 -0.72
N GLY A 103 15.77 3.23 -1.06
CA GLY A 103 16.59 3.93 -2.03
C GLY A 103 16.53 3.29 -3.42
N ILE A 104 16.81 1.99 -3.52
CA ILE A 104 16.82 1.22 -4.77
C ILE A 104 16.08 -0.09 -4.54
N VAL A 105 15.28 -0.49 -5.54
CA VAL A 105 14.65 -1.82 -5.57
C VAL A 105 15.06 -2.52 -6.85
N ARG A 106 15.54 -3.75 -6.72
CA ARG A 106 15.99 -4.58 -7.83
C ARG A 106 15.45 -6.00 -7.69
N LEU A 107 14.98 -6.58 -8.80
CA LEU A 107 14.47 -7.94 -8.85
C LEU A 107 15.34 -8.78 -9.78
N ASP A 108 15.92 -9.85 -9.24
CA ASP A 108 16.90 -10.71 -9.90
C ASP A 108 16.37 -12.14 -10.04
N GLU A 109 16.59 -12.74 -11.21
CA GLU A 109 16.38 -14.16 -11.51
C GLU A 109 17.72 -14.91 -11.50
N ASP A 110 17.73 -16.08 -10.87
CA ASP A 110 18.79 -17.09 -10.93
C ASP A 110 20.20 -16.57 -10.59
N ASN A 111 20.32 -15.76 -9.53
CA ASN A 111 21.56 -15.08 -9.11
C ASN A 111 22.11 -14.15 -10.20
N ASP A 112 21.39 -13.07 -10.51
CA ASP A 112 21.78 -12.01 -11.45
C ASP A 112 21.92 -12.43 -12.93
N LYS A 113 21.47 -13.63 -13.32
CA LYS A 113 21.46 -14.03 -14.74
C LYS A 113 20.52 -13.16 -15.56
N ARG A 114 19.41 -12.73 -14.95
CA ARG A 114 18.49 -11.75 -15.53
C ARG A 114 18.00 -10.80 -14.45
N VAL A 115 18.10 -9.51 -14.74
CA VAL A 115 17.55 -8.44 -13.90
C VAL A 115 16.22 -8.02 -14.50
N VAL A 116 15.12 -8.24 -13.78
CA VAL A 116 13.77 -7.91 -14.26
C VAL A 116 13.57 -6.40 -14.23
N PHE A 117 13.98 -5.77 -13.14
CA PHE A 117 14.07 -4.31 -13.02
C PHE A 117 15.11 -3.94 -11.96
N ASP A 118 15.68 -2.74 -12.11
CA ASP A 118 16.59 -2.11 -11.15
C ASP A 118 16.28 -0.61 -11.14
N LEU A 119 15.56 -0.15 -10.11
CA LEU A 119 14.98 1.18 -10.11
C LEU A 119 15.26 1.89 -8.78
N ALA A 120 15.86 3.07 -8.88
CA ALA A 120 15.92 4.03 -7.79
C ALA A 120 14.51 4.56 -7.45
N GLN A 121 14.28 4.92 -6.19
CA GLN A 121 12.98 5.32 -5.67
C GLN A 121 12.34 6.46 -6.49
N ALA A 122 13.12 7.47 -6.88
CA ALA A 122 12.60 8.59 -7.69
C ALA A 122 12.07 8.13 -9.05
N ARG A 123 12.77 7.21 -9.72
CA ARG A 123 12.31 6.61 -10.98
C ARG A 123 11.10 5.72 -10.76
N PHE A 124 11.03 5.05 -9.62
CA PHE A 124 9.88 4.25 -9.28
C PHE A 124 8.63 5.10 -9.05
N LEU A 125 8.77 6.28 -8.43
CA LEU A 125 7.68 7.26 -8.29
C LEU A 125 7.20 7.79 -9.65
N GLU A 126 8.11 8.09 -10.58
CA GLU A 126 7.75 8.47 -11.95
C GLU A 126 6.99 7.34 -12.67
N PHE A 127 7.43 6.10 -12.49
CA PHE A 127 6.77 4.93 -13.04
C PHE A 127 5.37 4.75 -12.43
N GLN A 128 5.24 4.91 -11.11
CA GLN A 128 3.97 4.89 -10.41
C GLN A 128 2.96 5.87 -11.00
N ARG A 129 3.36 7.13 -11.21
CA ARG A 129 2.51 8.18 -11.80
C ARG A 129 2.02 7.88 -13.21
N LYS A 130 2.75 7.05 -13.98
CA LYS A 130 2.34 6.65 -15.34
C LYS A 130 1.26 5.57 -15.31
N TRP A 131 1.36 4.65 -14.35
CA TRP A 131 0.41 3.53 -14.21
C TRP A 131 -0.82 3.89 -13.39
N TYR A 132 -0.62 4.76 -12.41
CA TYR A 132 -1.62 5.14 -11.44
C TYR A 132 -1.71 6.67 -11.46
N ASN A 133 -2.92 7.18 -11.61
CA ASN A 133 -3.18 8.60 -11.42
C ASN A 133 -2.87 8.98 -9.96
N ARG A 134 -2.68 10.28 -9.72
CA ARG A 134 -2.56 10.81 -8.36
C ARG A 134 -3.74 10.38 -7.51
N CYS A 135 -3.46 10.00 -6.28
CA CYS A 135 -4.48 9.76 -5.27
C CYS A 135 -5.08 11.11 -4.86
N HIS A 136 -6.40 11.17 -4.83
CA HIS A 136 -7.18 12.31 -4.36
C HIS A 136 -8.16 11.81 -3.31
N GLN A 137 -8.06 12.39 -2.11
CA GLN A 137 -8.88 12.02 -0.97
C GLN A 137 -9.63 13.25 -0.47
N TYR A 138 -10.95 13.15 -0.44
CA TYR A 138 -11.81 14.05 0.32
C TYR A 138 -11.77 13.65 1.79
N CYS A 139 -11.54 14.64 2.66
CA CYS A 139 -11.35 14.38 4.06
C CYS A 139 -12.25 15.27 4.91
N LEU A 140 -12.85 14.66 5.92
CA LEU A 140 -13.49 15.32 7.05
C LEU A 140 -12.75 14.90 8.31
N TYR A 141 -12.08 15.84 8.96
CA TYR A 141 -11.37 15.60 10.21
C TYR A 141 -11.97 16.45 11.33
N VAL A 142 -11.87 15.95 12.56
CA VAL A 142 -12.11 16.76 13.76
C VAL A 142 -10.75 17.01 14.38
N ALA A 143 -10.32 18.27 14.38
CA ALA A 143 -9.08 18.70 14.99
C ALA A 143 -9.26 18.89 16.51
N VAL A 144 -8.22 18.51 17.24
CA VAL A 144 -8.14 18.63 18.70
C VAL A 144 -7.01 19.62 19.02
N GLN A 145 -7.25 20.57 19.92
CA GLN A 145 -6.31 21.59 20.36
C GLN A 145 -5.23 20.98 21.26
N GLY A 146 -4.04 21.56 21.17
CA GLY A 146 -3.02 21.41 22.22
C GLY A 146 -2.17 20.14 22.16
N GLY A 147 -2.23 19.33 21.10
CA GLY A 147 -1.30 18.22 20.94
C GLY A 147 -1.27 17.71 19.51
N GLY A 148 -0.06 17.50 18.99
CA GLY A 148 0.20 17.01 17.64
C GLY A 148 -0.31 15.59 17.40
N ASN A 149 -1.63 15.41 17.41
CA ASN A 149 -2.28 14.18 17.01
C ASN A 149 -2.11 14.06 15.49
N PRO A 150 -1.39 13.03 15.02
CA PRO A 150 -1.20 12.84 13.61
C PRO A 150 -2.53 12.54 12.93
N LEU A 151 -2.88 13.37 11.94
CA LEU A 151 -3.89 13.02 10.97
C LEU A 151 -3.24 12.18 9.88
N PHE A 152 -3.99 11.21 9.39
CA PHE A 152 -3.54 10.33 8.33
C PHE A 152 -4.36 10.55 7.06
N ALA A 153 -3.68 10.53 5.93
CA ALA A 153 -4.27 10.49 4.61
C ALA A 153 -3.61 9.39 3.78
N ALA A 154 -4.33 8.87 2.80
CA ALA A 154 -3.80 7.87 1.89
C ALA A 154 -2.62 8.42 1.09
N PRO A 155 -2.68 9.60 0.43
CA PRO A 155 -1.52 10.13 -0.30
C PRO A 155 -0.35 10.36 0.66
N SER A 156 0.82 9.82 0.32
CA SER A 156 1.95 9.77 1.26
C SER A 156 3.29 10.23 0.70
N ASP A 157 3.35 10.43 -0.62
CA ASP A 157 4.50 11.01 -1.28
C ASP A 157 4.07 12.21 -2.14
N THR A 158 4.86 13.28 -2.10
CA THR A 158 4.56 14.59 -2.73
C THR A 158 3.17 15.15 -2.43
N GLY A 159 2.68 14.91 -1.21
CA GLY A 159 1.34 15.28 -0.78
C GLY A 159 1.09 16.80 -0.78
N LEU A 160 0.04 17.25 -1.48
CA LEU A 160 -0.53 18.58 -1.39
C LEU A 160 -1.83 18.52 -0.60
N GLN A 161 -2.08 19.52 0.26
CA GLN A 161 -3.27 19.57 1.10
C GLN A 161 -3.94 20.92 0.99
N ASN A 162 -5.26 20.90 0.85
CA ASN A 162 -6.12 22.07 0.95
C ASN A 162 -7.15 21.80 2.04
N LEU A 163 -6.91 22.31 3.24
CA LEU A 163 -7.77 22.13 4.41
C LEU A 163 -8.37 23.47 4.83
N ILE A 164 -9.65 23.48 5.18
CA ILE A 164 -10.41 24.64 5.61
C ILE A 164 -11.03 24.33 6.98
N ASN A 165 -11.00 25.31 7.88
CA ASN A 165 -11.64 25.22 9.19
C ASN A 165 -13.10 25.66 9.01
N ALA A 166 -14.03 24.72 9.13
CA ALA A 166 -15.46 25.02 9.07
C ALA A 166 -16.02 25.56 10.38
N SER A 167 -15.27 25.48 11.48
CA SER A 167 -15.69 25.99 12.79
C SER A 167 -15.37 27.49 13.01
N GLY A 168 -14.55 28.13 12.15
CA GLY A 168 -14.32 29.58 12.21
C GLY A 168 -13.06 30.09 11.48
N ILE A 169 -12.87 31.42 11.48
CA ILE A 169 -11.74 32.14 10.84
C ILE A 169 -10.48 32.07 11.74
N LEU A 170 -10.08 30.89 12.19
CA LEU A 170 -8.79 30.71 12.87
C LEU A 170 -7.80 30.06 11.92
N ALA A 171 -6.53 30.48 12.01
CA ALA A 171 -5.48 30.00 11.13
C ALA A 171 -5.26 28.49 11.31
N ILE A 172 -5.43 27.72 10.23
CA ILE A 172 -4.91 26.35 10.14
C ILE A 172 -3.44 26.45 9.78
N GLN A 173 -2.60 25.76 10.55
CA GLN A 173 -1.26 25.38 10.09
C GLN A 173 -1.26 23.87 9.88
N SER A 174 -1.07 23.45 8.62
CA SER A 174 -0.88 22.04 8.28
C SER A 174 0.52 21.81 7.71
N GLY A 175 1.19 20.77 8.19
CA GLY A 175 2.43 20.27 7.59
C GLY A 175 2.15 19.46 6.32
N ALA A 176 3.16 19.29 5.46
CA ALA A 176 3.05 18.41 4.29
C ALA A 176 2.73 16.95 4.71
N ALA A 177 1.92 16.23 3.92
CA ALA A 177 1.52 14.84 4.20
C ALA A 177 2.64 13.87 3.78
N VAL A 178 3.77 13.96 4.47
CA VAL A 178 4.90 13.06 4.23
C VAL A 178 4.66 11.76 4.98
N GLY A 179 4.83 10.62 4.32
CA GLY A 179 4.57 9.31 4.94
C GLY A 179 3.10 9.09 5.29
N GLY A 180 2.19 9.86 4.67
CA GLY A 180 0.76 9.76 4.91
C GLY A 180 0.32 10.36 6.25
N GLN A 181 1.22 11.03 6.97
CA GLN A 181 0.95 11.71 8.23
C GLN A 181 1.12 13.23 8.06
N PHE A 182 0.24 14.00 8.69
CA PHE A 182 0.40 15.44 8.85
C PHE A 182 -0.17 15.88 10.19
N ALA A 183 0.36 16.99 10.70
CA ALA A 183 -0.18 17.62 11.90
C ALA A 183 -1.03 18.82 11.47
N CYS A 184 -2.21 18.96 12.08
CA CYS A 184 -2.98 20.19 12.02
C CYS A 184 -2.92 20.85 13.39
N ILE A 185 -2.49 22.12 13.42
CA ILE A 185 -2.51 22.93 14.63
C ILE A 185 -3.74 23.83 14.55
N THR A 186 -4.66 23.66 15.50
CA THR A 186 -5.85 24.51 15.67
C THR A 186 -5.84 25.19 17.04
N ALA A 187 -6.64 26.25 17.17
CA ALA A 187 -6.78 26.99 18.41
C ALA A 187 -7.86 26.40 19.35
N THR A 188 -8.73 25.50 18.87
CA THR A 188 -9.78 24.86 19.68
C THR A 188 -9.89 23.34 19.48
N ASN A 189 -10.44 22.65 20.48
CA ASN A 189 -10.57 21.19 20.59
C ASN A 189 -11.70 20.55 19.75
N THR A 190 -12.43 21.36 18.99
CA THR A 190 -13.64 20.91 18.28
C THR A 190 -13.71 21.51 16.88
N ASP A 191 -12.57 21.89 16.32
CA ASP A 191 -12.54 22.48 14.98
C ASP A 191 -12.77 21.40 13.94
N LEU A 192 -13.78 21.60 13.11
CA LEU A 192 -14.11 20.70 12.03
C LEU A 192 -13.32 21.11 10.79
N LEU A 193 -12.52 20.20 10.26
CA LEU A 193 -11.71 20.43 9.07
C LEU A 193 -12.35 19.72 7.88
N TYR A 194 -12.54 20.45 6.80
CA TYR A 194 -12.92 19.89 5.51
C TYR A 194 -11.83 20.18 4.51
N GLY A 195 -11.58 19.24 3.62
CA GLY A 195 -10.67 19.52 2.54
C GLY A 195 -10.32 18.32 1.70
N GLU A 196 -9.24 18.51 0.96
CA GLU A 196 -8.75 17.57 -0.03
C GLU A 196 -7.26 17.36 0.17
N VAL A 197 -6.83 16.10 0.07
CA VAL A 197 -5.43 15.71 0.04
C VAL A 197 -5.15 15.04 -1.29
N TYR A 198 -4.10 15.51 -1.97
CA TYR A 198 -3.63 15.00 -3.25
C TYR A 198 -2.22 14.46 -3.08
N GLY A 199 -1.84 13.45 -3.83
CA GLY A 199 -0.44 13.00 -3.86
C GLY A 199 -0.29 11.66 -4.55
N ASP A 200 0.85 11.03 -4.35
CA ASP A 200 1.19 9.76 -4.95
C ASP A 200 1.35 8.66 -3.90
N CYS A 201 1.46 7.42 -4.37
CA CYS A 201 1.81 6.24 -3.58
C CYS A 201 0.97 6.12 -2.30
N PRO A 202 -0.32 5.73 -2.39
CA PRO A 202 -1.16 5.65 -1.20
C PRO A 202 -0.53 4.74 -0.14
N TYR A 203 -0.39 5.23 1.10
CA TYR A 203 0.25 4.55 2.22
C TYR A 203 1.67 4.04 1.93
N GLN A 204 2.44 4.79 1.14
CA GLN A 204 3.78 4.47 0.66
C GLN A 204 3.86 3.13 -0.06
N MET A 205 2.77 2.69 -0.71
CA MET A 205 2.77 1.48 -1.50
C MET A 205 3.30 1.78 -2.90
N PHE A 206 4.45 1.21 -3.24
CA PHE A 206 4.98 1.26 -4.59
C PHE A 206 4.78 -0.10 -5.25
N SER A 207 3.95 -0.12 -6.29
CA SER A 207 3.54 -1.30 -7.04
C SER A 207 4.30 -1.43 -8.38
N PHE A 208 4.88 -2.58 -8.63
CA PHE A 208 5.39 -3.03 -9.91
C PHE A 208 4.36 -3.95 -10.57
N PRO A 209 3.48 -3.42 -11.45
CA PRO A 209 2.66 -4.24 -12.31
C PRO A 209 3.54 -5.08 -13.25
N MET A 210 3.32 -6.40 -13.23
CA MET A 210 3.96 -7.33 -14.14
C MET A 210 3.11 -7.50 -15.39
N GLY A 211 3.61 -7.05 -16.54
CA GLY A 211 2.89 -7.08 -17.82
C GLY A 211 1.58 -6.27 -17.82
N ASP A 212 0.72 -6.54 -18.81
CA ASP A 212 -0.61 -5.94 -18.89
C ASP A 212 -1.51 -6.47 -17.77
N GLN A 213 -1.95 -5.58 -16.90
CA GLN A 213 -2.74 -5.92 -15.72
C GLN A 213 -4.14 -6.47 -16.04
N ASN A 214 -4.58 -6.33 -17.29
CA ASN A 214 -5.85 -6.84 -17.79
C ASN A 214 -5.72 -8.19 -18.50
N LYS A 215 -4.52 -8.67 -18.83
CA LYS A 215 -4.28 -9.92 -19.55
C LYS A 215 -3.46 -10.89 -18.72
N ILE A 216 -4.05 -12.04 -18.38
CA ILE A 216 -3.44 -13.00 -17.43
C ILE A 216 -2.15 -13.60 -18.01
N GLU A 217 -2.13 -13.82 -19.32
CA GLU A 217 -1.03 -14.38 -20.09
C GLU A 217 0.22 -13.48 -20.12
N ASP A 218 0.04 -12.16 -19.91
CA ASP A 218 1.15 -11.20 -19.89
C ASP A 218 1.80 -11.10 -18.49
N TRP A 219 1.20 -11.71 -17.47
CA TRP A 219 1.74 -11.66 -16.11
C TRP A 219 3.02 -12.46 -15.98
N TYR A 220 3.79 -12.14 -14.95
CA TYR A 220 5.14 -12.69 -14.80
C TYR A 220 5.10 -14.12 -14.28
N ASP A 221 5.28 -15.07 -15.21
CA ASP A 221 5.38 -16.49 -14.90
C ASP A 221 6.77 -16.84 -14.37
N VAL A 222 6.83 -17.04 -13.05
CA VAL A 222 8.06 -17.37 -12.32
C VAL A 222 8.23 -18.87 -12.10
N THR A 223 7.30 -19.72 -12.57
CA THR A 223 7.33 -21.18 -12.33
C THR A 223 8.51 -21.91 -12.97
N ARG A 224 9.22 -21.23 -13.85
CA ARG A 224 10.43 -21.73 -14.54
C ARG A 224 11.72 -21.10 -14.03
N VAL A 225 11.62 -20.13 -13.13
CA VAL A 225 12.76 -19.47 -12.51
C VAL A 225 13.23 -20.35 -11.35
N GLY A 226 14.54 -20.58 -11.22
CA GLY A 226 15.11 -21.40 -10.15
C GLY A 226 15.18 -20.65 -8.82
N ASP A 227 15.65 -19.40 -8.84
CA ASP A 227 15.70 -18.49 -7.69
C ASP A 227 15.20 -17.10 -8.08
N LEU A 228 14.34 -16.51 -7.24
CA LEU A 228 13.81 -15.16 -7.45
C LEU A 228 14.08 -14.32 -6.21
N ARG A 229 14.90 -13.28 -6.36
CA ARG A 229 15.35 -12.46 -5.24
C ARG A 229 15.03 -10.99 -5.44
N LEU A 230 14.37 -10.40 -4.46
CA LEU A 230 14.15 -8.97 -4.38
C LEU A 230 15.20 -8.34 -3.46
N ARG A 231 15.95 -7.38 -4.00
CA ARG A 231 16.96 -6.63 -3.28
C ARG A 231 16.44 -5.22 -3.05
N ILE A 232 16.38 -4.82 -1.79
CA ILE A 232 15.91 -3.51 -1.36
C ILE A 232 17.05 -2.81 -0.64
N ALA A 233 17.63 -1.80 -1.27
CA ALA A 233 18.57 -0.93 -0.60
C ALA A 233 17.82 0.11 0.22
N ALA A 234 18.18 0.27 1.50
CA ALA A 234 17.67 1.34 2.34
C ALA A 234 17.99 2.72 1.76
N GLY A 235 17.24 3.73 2.18
CA GLY A 235 17.54 5.12 1.84
C GLY A 235 18.81 5.64 2.52
N LEU A 236 19.06 6.94 2.36
CA LEU A 236 20.25 7.60 2.94
C LEU A 236 20.12 7.84 4.44
N VAL A 237 18.90 7.98 4.97
CA VAL A 237 18.63 8.30 6.37
C VAL A 237 17.47 7.45 6.89
N PRO A 238 17.63 6.11 7.00
CA PRO A 238 16.60 5.27 7.59
C PRO A 238 16.51 5.59 9.09
N PRO A 239 15.34 5.97 9.62
CA PRO A 239 15.18 6.38 11.02
C PRO A 239 15.16 5.20 12.01
N GLY A 240 15.13 3.94 11.52
CA GLY A 240 15.12 2.74 12.35
C GLY A 240 13.78 2.44 13.04
N THR A 241 12.73 3.20 12.72
CA THR A 241 11.36 3.04 13.27
C THR A 241 10.35 2.59 12.23
N GLY A 242 10.56 2.97 10.96
CA GLY A 242 9.76 2.52 9.82
C GLY A 242 9.97 1.05 9.45
N SER A 243 9.01 0.47 8.74
CA SER A 243 9.11 -0.91 8.24
C SER A 243 8.94 -0.96 6.73
N THR A 244 9.81 -1.70 6.04
CA THR A 244 9.66 -2.00 4.63
C THR A 244 9.07 -3.39 4.45
N ARG A 245 7.93 -3.45 3.77
CA ARG A 245 7.19 -4.70 3.52
C ARG A 245 7.27 -5.08 2.05
N THR A 246 7.40 -6.37 1.82
CA THR A 246 7.31 -6.98 0.50
C THR A 246 6.00 -7.74 0.38
N ILE A 247 5.17 -7.35 -0.57
CA ILE A 247 3.84 -7.90 -0.80
C ILE A 247 3.76 -8.39 -2.24
N LEU A 248 3.27 -9.61 -2.44
CA LEU A 248 2.97 -10.12 -3.77
C LEU A 248 1.47 -10.24 -3.97
N GLN A 249 1.03 -9.97 -5.19
CA GLN A 249 -0.26 -10.38 -5.70
C GLN A 249 -0.05 -11.48 -6.73
N GLN A 250 -0.45 -12.70 -6.40
CA GLN A 250 -0.28 -13.89 -7.23
C GLN A 250 -1.64 -14.41 -7.72
N LEU A 251 -1.63 -15.06 -8.87
CA LEU A 251 -2.75 -15.85 -9.36
C LEU A 251 -2.80 -17.18 -8.61
N ARG A 252 -3.91 -17.45 -7.91
CA ARG A 252 -4.21 -18.76 -7.35
C ARG A 252 -5.32 -19.41 -8.17
N ARG A 253 -4.96 -20.41 -8.97
CA ARG A 253 -5.92 -21.26 -9.68
C ARG A 253 -6.62 -22.21 -8.70
N TYR A 254 -7.83 -22.63 -9.02
CA TYR A 254 -8.55 -23.66 -8.28
C TYR A 254 -7.93 -25.03 -8.49
#